data_AF-A0AAD7IQL0-F1
#
_entry.id   AF-A0AAD7IQL0-F1
#
_cell.length_a   1.000
_cell.length_b   1.000
_cell.length_c   1.000
_cell.angle_alpha   90.00
_cell.angle_beta   90.00
_cell.angle_gamma   90.00
#
_symmetry.space_group_name_H-M   'P 1'
#
loop_
_entity.id
_entity.type
_entity.pdbx_description
1 polymer ?
#
loop_
_entity_poly.entity_id
_entity_poly.type
_entity_poly.pdbx_seq_one_letter_code
_entity_poly.pdbx_strand_id
1 'polypeptide(L)'
;MDAAAGAPLPASSVFDETLQRFMRNLDPVDVDWLGRITASSWEPLIVYLEALNRNHRNSSGARKLLSRVRCFVDTLRPFLGCVDMVVSSNGSIVGIIWGSLRVLIEITHKFTEYFSIISDTLETISVELPIFQDYVEKLYTESHTVQKAVAIVFEDILTVFLSIRNTFIDSQGHPRSSLCISLKAFRQDMEKIIMHLEKHRKIVEVHVEHAERMANKEEREESVQSRRRLEAKILSDEKRASELTFYQRIEKFQALLDAPKCWGKHATTVQVYKQPQCWLLNNHQYKKWSTQNCGLLWCHSKPGAGKTVLR
;
A
#
# COMPACT_ATOMS: atom_id res chain seq x y z
N MET A 1 -7.57 -7.00 31.06
CA MET A 1 -6.49 -7.37 30.13
C MET A 1 -6.95 -8.64 29.46
N ASP A 2 -7.86 -8.50 28.50
CA ASP A 2 -8.37 -9.63 27.72
C ASP A 2 -7.77 -9.53 26.33
N ALA A 3 -7.21 -10.66 25.91
CA ALA A 3 -6.57 -10.86 24.63
C ALA A 3 -7.54 -10.49 23.51
N ALA A 4 -7.11 -9.55 22.67
CA ALA A 4 -7.74 -9.29 21.39
C ALA A 4 -7.73 -10.59 20.58
N ALA A 5 -8.89 -11.24 20.51
CA ALA A 5 -9.19 -12.23 19.51
C ALA A 5 -8.93 -11.59 18.15
N GLY A 6 -7.88 -12.05 17.46
CA GLY A 6 -7.60 -11.66 16.09
C GLY A 6 -8.82 -12.00 15.25
N ALA A 7 -9.53 -10.97 14.80
CA ALA A 7 -10.60 -11.12 13.83
C ALA A 7 -10.06 -11.85 12.59
N PRO A 8 -10.80 -12.79 11.99
CA PRO A 8 -10.45 -13.31 10.68
C PRO A 8 -10.65 -12.17 9.67
N LEU A 9 -9.54 -11.52 9.30
CA LEU A 9 -9.49 -10.50 8.26
C LEU A 9 -9.61 -11.20 6.88
N PRO A 10 -10.21 -10.54 5.88
CA PRO A 10 -10.67 -11.18 4.67
C PRO A 10 -9.48 -11.69 3.86
N ALA A 11 -9.29 -13.01 3.85
CA ALA A 11 -8.63 -13.66 2.72
C ALA A 11 -9.31 -13.13 1.46
N SER A 12 -8.53 -12.63 0.51
CA SER A 12 -9.08 -11.88 -0.62
C SER A 12 -10.12 -12.73 -1.36
N SER A 13 -11.33 -12.20 -1.55
CA SER A 13 -12.45 -12.98 -2.12
C SER A 13 -12.08 -13.60 -3.46
N VAL A 14 -11.22 -12.95 -4.27
CA VAL A 14 -10.84 -13.43 -5.60
C VAL A 14 -9.90 -14.63 -5.56
N PHE A 15 -8.95 -14.65 -4.63
CA PHE A 15 -8.09 -15.81 -4.43
C PHE A 15 -8.93 -17.01 -3.98
N ASP A 16 -9.77 -16.81 -2.95
CA ASP A 16 -10.65 -17.85 -2.41
C ASP A 16 -11.68 -18.33 -3.43
N GLU A 17 -12.30 -17.42 -4.20
CA GLU A 17 -13.25 -17.75 -5.26
C GLU A 17 -12.59 -18.61 -6.35
N THR A 18 -11.35 -18.29 -6.71
CA THR A 18 -10.59 -19.04 -7.73
C THR A 18 -10.27 -20.44 -7.22
N LEU A 19 -9.79 -20.58 -5.99
CA LEU A 19 -9.57 -21.89 -5.38
C LEU A 19 -10.87 -22.67 -5.18
N GLN A 20 -11.95 -22.03 -4.72
CA GLN A 20 -13.26 -22.68 -4.59
C GLN A 20 -13.80 -23.14 -5.94
N ARG A 21 -13.56 -22.38 -7.01
CA ARG A 21 -13.91 -22.79 -8.36
C ARG A 21 -13.14 -24.04 -8.77
N PHE A 22 -11.84 -24.09 -8.49
CA PHE A 22 -11.05 -25.30 -8.71
C PHE A 22 -11.62 -26.49 -7.93
N MET A 23 -11.93 -26.29 -6.65
CA MET A 23 -12.53 -27.33 -5.81
C MET A 23 -13.89 -27.84 -6.33
N ARG A 24 -14.75 -26.94 -6.84
CA ARG A 24 -16.03 -27.32 -7.47
C ARG A 24 -15.86 -28.13 -8.74
N ASN A 25 -14.73 -27.99 -9.42
CA ASN A 25 -14.42 -28.70 -10.65
C ASN A 25 -13.66 -30.01 -10.41
N LEU A 26 -13.38 -30.38 -9.16
CA LEU A 26 -12.78 -31.67 -8.83
C LEU A 26 -13.72 -32.81 -9.24
N ASP A 27 -13.14 -33.89 -9.75
CA ASP A 27 -13.93 -35.08 -10.06
C ASP A 27 -14.58 -35.63 -8.78
N PRO A 28 -15.84 -36.12 -8.83
CA PRO A 28 -16.52 -36.67 -7.65
C PRO A 28 -15.74 -37.77 -6.95
N VAL A 29 -14.91 -38.48 -7.73
CA VAL A 29 -14.01 -39.54 -7.27
C VAL A 29 -12.87 -38.99 -6.41
N ASP A 30 -12.35 -37.81 -6.76
CA ASP A 30 -11.31 -37.12 -5.99
C ASP A 30 -11.92 -36.60 -4.69
N VAL A 31 -13.15 -36.06 -4.75
CA VAL A 31 -13.90 -35.58 -3.57
C VAL A 31 -14.23 -36.72 -2.59
N ASP A 32 -14.65 -37.90 -3.07
CA ASP A 32 -14.90 -39.06 -2.21
C ASP A 32 -13.60 -39.57 -1.56
N TRP A 33 -12.51 -39.62 -2.32
CA TRP A 33 -11.20 -40.01 -1.82
C TRP A 33 -10.67 -39.04 -0.75
N LEU A 34 -10.92 -37.74 -0.90
CA LEU A 34 -10.65 -36.73 0.13
C LEU A 34 -11.42 -36.97 1.43
N GLY A 35 -12.69 -37.37 1.33
CA GLY A 35 -13.50 -37.74 2.48
C GLY A 35 -12.99 -38.98 3.23
N ARG A 36 -12.17 -39.82 2.59
CA ARG A 36 -11.58 -41.02 3.19
C ARG A 36 -10.21 -40.75 3.84
N ILE A 37 -9.47 -39.74 3.38
CA ILE A 37 -8.12 -39.39 3.87
C ILE A 37 -8.13 -38.32 4.96
N THR A 38 -9.28 -37.67 5.19
CA THR A 38 -9.46 -36.54 6.12
C THR A 38 -9.17 -36.83 7.60
N ALA A 39 -8.65 -38.01 7.94
CA ALA A 39 -8.00 -38.26 9.21
C ALA A 39 -6.61 -38.84 8.98
N SER A 40 -5.58 -37.99 8.92
CA SER A 40 -4.32 -38.18 9.63
C SER A 40 -3.33 -37.09 9.27
N SER A 41 -2.75 -36.51 10.32
CA SER A 41 -1.63 -35.59 10.31
C SER A 41 -0.42 -36.08 9.49
N TRP A 42 0.64 -35.27 9.40
CA TRP A 42 1.91 -35.64 8.77
C TRP A 42 2.70 -36.70 9.57
N GLU A 43 2.41 -36.86 10.87
CA GLU A 43 3.17 -37.79 11.73
C GLU A 43 3.08 -39.27 11.27
N PRO A 44 1.92 -39.82 10.90
CA PRO A 44 1.81 -41.18 10.37
C PRO A 44 2.58 -41.38 9.06
N LEU A 45 2.81 -40.35 8.25
CA LEU A 45 3.63 -40.41 7.04
C LEU A 45 5.12 -40.59 7.37
N ILE A 46 5.62 -39.85 8.38
CA ILE A 46 7.00 -40.03 8.84
C ILE A 46 7.18 -41.37 9.56
N VAL A 47 6.22 -41.79 10.38
CA VAL A 47 6.23 -43.11 11.02
C VAL A 47 6.18 -44.23 9.97
N TYR A 48 5.38 -44.07 8.91
CA TYR A 48 5.33 -44.99 7.78
C TYR A 48 6.69 -45.06 7.04
N LEU A 49 7.33 -43.91 6.84
CA LEU A 49 8.67 -43.85 6.25
C LEU A 49 9.73 -44.52 7.12
N GLU A 50 9.67 -44.33 8.43
CA GLU A 50 10.54 -44.99 9.39
C GLU A 50 10.31 -46.52 9.43
N ALA A 51 9.06 -46.97 9.32
CA ALA A 51 8.70 -48.38 9.25
C ALA A 51 9.22 -49.04 7.96
N LEU A 52 9.07 -48.38 6.81
CA LEU A 52 9.66 -48.79 5.53
C LEU A 52 11.20 -48.89 5.63
N ASN A 53 11.85 -47.94 6.29
CA ASN A 53 13.29 -47.94 6.51
C ASN A 53 13.76 -49.13 7.38
N ARG A 54 13.00 -49.47 8.43
CA ARG A 54 13.30 -50.63 9.29
C ARG A 54 13.18 -51.95 8.53
N ASN A 55 12.18 -52.09 7.67
CA ASN A 55 11.94 -53.31 6.89
C ASN A 55 12.96 -53.51 5.75
N HIS A 56 13.61 -52.43 5.27
CA HIS A 56 14.59 -52.49 4.17
C HIS A 56 16.03 -52.12 4.60
N ARG A 57 16.38 -52.32 5.88
CA ARG A 57 17.64 -51.90 6.53
C ARG A 57 18.95 -52.31 5.81
N ASN A 58 18.92 -53.39 5.02
CA ASN A 58 20.07 -53.94 4.32
C ASN A 58 20.18 -53.51 2.83
N SER A 59 19.27 -52.66 2.34
CA SER A 59 19.26 -52.19 0.94
C SER A 59 19.85 -50.78 0.82
N SER A 60 20.92 -50.64 0.05
CA SER A 60 21.49 -49.32 -0.32
C SER A 60 20.50 -48.47 -1.13
N GLY A 61 19.58 -49.11 -1.87
CA GLY A 61 18.50 -48.45 -2.61
C GLY A 61 17.43 -47.85 -1.69
N ALA A 62 17.06 -48.56 -0.61
CA ALA A 62 16.06 -48.07 0.35
C ALA A 62 16.54 -46.84 1.12
N ARG A 63 17.84 -46.76 1.45
CA ARG A 63 18.43 -45.56 2.07
C ARG A 63 18.38 -44.34 1.15
N LYS A 64 18.74 -44.50 -0.12
CA LYS A 64 18.66 -43.41 -1.13
C LYS A 64 17.21 -42.97 -1.36
N LEU A 65 16.27 -43.91 -1.34
CA LEU A 65 14.85 -43.63 -1.44
C LEU A 65 14.36 -42.80 -0.26
N LEU A 66 14.69 -43.20 0.96
CA LEU A 66 14.27 -42.51 2.17
C LEU A 66 14.84 -41.09 2.26
N SER A 67 16.10 -40.88 1.90
CA SER A 67 16.69 -39.54 1.90
C SER A 67 15.97 -38.61 0.93
N ARG A 68 15.57 -39.13 -0.23
CA ARG A 68 14.82 -38.39 -1.25
C ARG A 68 13.41 -38.04 -0.78
N VAL A 69 12.69 -38.99 -0.21
CA VAL A 69 11.36 -38.72 0.36
C VAL A 69 11.44 -37.73 1.52
N ARG A 70 12.45 -37.84 2.38
CA ARG A 70 12.62 -36.89 3.49
C ARG A 70 12.87 -35.47 2.98
N CYS A 71 13.76 -35.32 2.01
CA CYS A 71 14.03 -34.04 1.34
C CYS A 71 12.75 -33.43 0.76
N PHE A 72 11.93 -34.26 0.11
CA PHE A 72 10.64 -33.88 -0.47
C PHE A 72 9.61 -33.42 0.57
N VAL A 73 9.47 -34.18 1.66
CA VAL A 73 8.54 -33.82 2.75
C VAL A 73 8.99 -32.54 3.45
N ASP A 74 10.30 -32.36 3.64
CA ASP A 74 10.85 -31.16 4.26
C ASP A 74 10.66 -29.92 3.37
N THR A 75 10.70 -30.05 2.04
CA THR A 75 10.35 -28.96 1.09
C THR A 75 8.85 -28.70 1.01
N LEU A 76 8.00 -29.71 1.20
CA LEU A 76 6.56 -29.50 1.22
C LEU A 76 6.03 -28.93 2.54
N ARG A 77 6.78 -29.03 3.65
CA ARG A 77 6.30 -28.56 4.96
C ARG A 77 5.96 -27.05 4.96
N PRO A 78 6.80 -26.14 4.43
CA PRO A 78 6.43 -24.73 4.28
C PRO A 78 5.18 -24.54 3.42
N PHE A 79 5.07 -25.28 2.30
CA PHE A 79 3.90 -25.21 1.42
C PHE A 79 2.61 -25.58 2.14
N LEU A 80 2.63 -26.69 2.86
CA LEU A 80 1.46 -27.15 3.62
C LEU A 80 1.08 -26.15 4.71
N GLY A 81 2.04 -25.55 5.39
CA GLY A 81 1.78 -24.47 6.34
C GLY A 81 1.14 -23.24 5.68
N CYS A 82 1.65 -22.81 4.52
CA CYS A 82 1.06 -21.71 3.75
C CYS A 82 -0.34 -22.07 3.24
N VAL A 83 -0.56 -23.28 2.71
CA VAL A 83 -1.87 -23.74 2.25
C VAL A 83 -2.85 -23.84 3.40
N ASP A 84 -2.46 -24.41 4.55
CA ASP A 84 -3.30 -24.49 5.74
C ASP A 84 -3.72 -23.09 6.21
N MET A 85 -2.79 -22.13 6.21
CA MET A 85 -3.02 -20.73 6.60
C MET A 85 -3.92 -19.99 5.60
N VAL A 86 -3.61 -20.09 4.32
CA VAL A 86 -4.32 -19.39 3.25
C VAL A 86 -5.71 -19.99 3.03
N VAL A 87 -5.85 -21.31 3.15
CA VAL A 87 -7.11 -22.00 2.85
C VAL A 87 -8.05 -22.05 4.04
N SER A 88 -7.55 -22.07 5.31
CA SER A 88 -8.22 -21.92 6.63
C SER A 88 -9.63 -22.52 6.88
N SER A 89 -10.25 -23.16 5.88
CA SER A 89 -11.70 -23.35 5.76
C SER A 89 -12.06 -24.70 5.12
N ASN A 90 -11.12 -25.36 4.45
CA ASN A 90 -11.38 -26.57 3.67
C ASN A 90 -10.34 -27.67 3.95
N GLY A 91 -10.64 -28.55 4.90
CA GLY A 91 -9.83 -29.75 5.18
C GLY A 91 -9.66 -30.71 3.98
N SER A 92 -10.41 -30.49 2.91
CA SER A 92 -10.35 -31.25 1.66
C SER A 92 -9.05 -31.00 0.88
N ILE A 93 -8.49 -29.79 0.79
CA ILE A 93 -7.28 -29.54 -0.02
C ILE A 93 -6.05 -30.25 0.57
N VAL A 94 -5.95 -30.17 1.89
CA VAL A 94 -4.89 -30.77 2.70
C VAL A 94 -4.90 -32.29 2.52
N GLY A 95 -6.09 -32.91 2.49
CA GLY A 95 -6.24 -34.33 2.18
C GLY A 95 -5.73 -34.74 0.80
N ILE A 96 -5.87 -33.89 -0.23
CA ILE A 96 -5.37 -34.19 -1.59
C ILE A 96 -3.86 -34.31 -1.53
N ILE A 97 -3.21 -33.31 -0.92
CA ILE A 97 -1.75 -33.24 -0.88
C ILE A 97 -1.21 -34.44 -0.11
N TRP A 98 -1.78 -34.74 1.06
CA TRP A 98 -1.34 -35.88 1.89
C TRP A 98 -1.54 -37.23 1.21
N GLY A 99 -2.70 -37.44 0.60
CA GLY A 99 -2.99 -38.69 -0.09
C GLY A 99 -2.09 -38.90 -1.31
N SER A 100 -1.85 -37.86 -2.09
CA SER A 100 -1.01 -37.92 -3.28
C SER A 100 0.46 -38.11 -2.91
N LEU A 101 0.90 -37.50 -1.81
CA LEU A 101 2.23 -37.70 -1.24
C LEU A 101 2.43 -39.16 -0.80
N ARG A 102 1.45 -39.77 -0.11
CA ARG A 102 1.53 -41.18 0.28
C ARG A 102 1.66 -42.09 -0.93
N VAL A 103 0.85 -41.86 -1.96
CA VAL A 103 0.90 -42.62 -3.23
C VAL A 103 2.26 -42.47 -3.89
N LEU A 104 2.77 -41.24 -3.96
CA LEU A 104 4.08 -40.94 -4.53
C LEU A 104 5.19 -41.71 -3.80
N ILE A 105 5.14 -41.77 -2.46
CA ILE A 105 6.08 -42.51 -1.63
C ILE A 105 6.02 -44.01 -1.91
N GLU A 106 4.81 -44.58 -1.95
CA GLU A 106 4.58 -46.01 -2.21
C GLU A 106 5.15 -46.44 -3.56
N ILE A 107 5.12 -45.57 -4.58
CA ILE A 107 5.62 -45.88 -5.93
C ILE A 107 7.06 -45.44 -6.18
N THR A 108 7.70 -44.72 -5.26
CA THR A 108 9.00 -44.08 -5.53
C THR A 108 10.09 -45.09 -5.89
N HIS A 109 10.05 -46.31 -5.32
CA HIS A 109 10.98 -47.39 -5.63
C HIS A 109 10.91 -47.85 -7.10
N LYS A 110 9.78 -47.61 -7.79
CA LYS A 110 9.57 -47.93 -9.21
C LYS A 110 9.93 -46.75 -10.14
N PHE A 111 9.98 -45.52 -9.62
CA PHE A 111 10.05 -44.27 -10.40
C PHE A 111 11.08 -43.27 -9.88
N THR A 112 12.31 -43.73 -9.62
CA THR A 112 13.35 -42.90 -8.98
C THR A 112 13.78 -41.67 -9.78
N GLU A 113 13.80 -41.74 -11.11
CA GLU A 113 14.13 -40.58 -11.97
C GLU A 113 13.04 -39.51 -11.90
N TYR A 114 11.78 -39.96 -12.00
CA TYR A 114 10.62 -39.09 -12.03
C TYR A 114 10.34 -38.43 -10.68
N PHE A 115 10.59 -39.16 -9.59
CA PHE A 115 10.57 -38.61 -8.25
C PHE A 115 11.58 -37.47 -8.09
N SER A 116 12.76 -37.57 -8.72
CA SER A 116 13.77 -36.50 -8.68
C SER A 116 13.20 -35.22 -9.30
N ILE A 117 12.64 -35.32 -10.51
CA ILE A 117 12.06 -34.17 -11.23
C ILE A 117 10.96 -33.50 -10.40
N ILE A 118 10.01 -34.29 -9.89
CA ILE A 118 8.90 -33.77 -9.07
C ILE A 118 9.43 -33.10 -7.79
N SER A 119 10.48 -33.68 -7.18
CA SER A 119 11.10 -33.12 -5.98
C SER A 119 11.82 -31.80 -6.25
N ASP A 120 12.60 -31.74 -7.32
CA ASP A 120 13.35 -30.54 -7.72
C ASP A 120 12.36 -29.39 -8.06
N THR A 121 11.24 -29.71 -8.72
CA THR A 121 10.19 -28.73 -9.00
C THR A 121 9.51 -28.24 -7.71
N LEU A 122 9.12 -29.14 -6.81
CA LEU A 122 8.46 -28.74 -5.55
C LEU A 122 9.42 -28.03 -4.60
N GLU A 123 10.71 -28.36 -4.61
CA GLU A 123 11.75 -27.61 -3.90
C GLU A 123 11.81 -26.16 -4.40
N THR A 124 11.86 -25.96 -5.71
CA THR A 124 11.90 -24.63 -6.31
C THR A 124 10.69 -23.79 -5.87
N ILE A 125 9.49 -24.36 -5.95
CA ILE A 125 8.26 -23.68 -5.53
C ILE A 125 8.24 -23.44 -4.02
N SER A 126 8.74 -24.38 -3.22
CA SER A 126 8.73 -24.28 -1.76
C SER A 126 9.38 -22.99 -1.23
N VAL A 127 10.41 -22.52 -1.93
CA VAL A 127 11.14 -21.29 -1.63
C VAL A 127 10.30 -20.05 -1.92
N GLU A 128 9.40 -20.11 -2.90
CA GLU A 128 8.63 -18.96 -3.41
C GLU A 128 7.28 -18.79 -2.72
N LEU A 129 6.75 -19.85 -2.13
CA LEU A 129 5.43 -19.81 -1.51
C LEU A 129 5.27 -18.80 -0.37
N PRO A 130 6.24 -18.60 0.54
CA PRO A 130 6.14 -17.54 1.54
C PRO A 130 6.03 -16.15 0.89
N ILE A 131 6.69 -15.95 -0.25
CA ILE A 131 6.62 -14.69 -1.02
C ILE A 131 5.23 -14.52 -1.61
N PHE A 132 4.66 -15.58 -2.20
CA PHE A 132 3.29 -15.55 -2.72
C PHE A 132 2.25 -15.33 -1.63
N GLN A 133 2.48 -15.87 -0.43
CA GLN A 133 1.65 -15.59 0.73
C GLN A 133 1.70 -14.10 1.10
N ASP A 134 2.90 -13.51 1.19
CA ASP A 134 3.05 -12.08 1.46
C ASP A 134 2.36 -11.22 0.38
N TYR A 135 2.34 -11.67 -0.88
CA TYR A 135 1.60 -11.00 -1.95
C TYR A 135 0.09 -11.01 -1.71
N VAL A 136 -0.48 -12.13 -1.29
CA VAL A 136 -1.94 -12.24 -1.06
C VAL A 136 -2.35 -11.55 0.23
N GLU A 137 -1.59 -11.70 1.31
CA GLU A 137 -1.99 -11.27 2.66
C GLU A 137 -1.60 -9.82 2.99
N LYS A 138 -0.47 -9.32 2.45
CA LYS A 138 0.15 -8.08 2.93
C LYS A 138 0.32 -7.02 1.86
N LEU A 139 0.85 -7.39 0.69
CA LEU A 139 1.34 -6.42 -0.29
C LEU A 139 0.31 -6.07 -1.38
N TYR A 140 -0.46 -7.05 -1.85
CA TYR A 140 -1.34 -6.91 -3.01
C TYR A 140 -2.78 -7.32 -2.69
N THR A 141 -3.25 -7.04 -1.47
CA THR A 141 -4.61 -7.36 -0.99
C THR A 141 -5.73 -6.68 -1.81
N GLU A 142 -5.41 -5.60 -2.52
CA GLU A 142 -6.37 -4.88 -3.38
C GLU A 142 -6.18 -5.20 -4.88
N SER A 143 -5.08 -5.85 -5.26
CA SER A 143 -4.79 -6.17 -6.66
C SER A 143 -5.37 -7.54 -7.04
N HIS A 144 -6.60 -7.51 -7.55
CA HIS A 144 -7.28 -8.71 -8.07
C HIS A 144 -6.45 -9.46 -9.11
N THR A 145 -5.66 -8.75 -9.92
CA THR A 145 -4.82 -9.35 -10.96
C THR A 145 -3.68 -10.17 -10.36
N VAL A 146 -2.99 -9.64 -9.35
CA VAL A 146 -1.89 -10.37 -8.68
C VAL A 146 -2.45 -11.55 -7.89
N GLN A 147 -3.53 -11.35 -7.14
CA GLN A 147 -4.18 -12.43 -6.38
C GLN A 147 -4.63 -13.59 -7.27
N LYS A 148 -5.26 -13.27 -8.40
CA LYS A 148 -5.70 -14.29 -9.36
C LYS A 148 -4.50 -15.04 -9.97
N ALA A 149 -3.43 -14.33 -10.31
CA ALA A 149 -2.22 -14.96 -10.83
C ALA A 149 -1.60 -15.91 -9.81
N VAL A 150 -1.53 -15.51 -8.53
CA VAL A 150 -1.06 -16.37 -7.45
C VAL A 150 -2.00 -17.57 -7.24
N ALA A 151 -3.31 -17.38 -7.27
CA ALA A 151 -4.29 -18.47 -7.15
C ALA A 151 -4.11 -19.54 -8.25
N ILE A 152 -3.81 -19.12 -9.48
CA ILE A 152 -3.54 -20.03 -10.61
C ILE A 152 -2.26 -20.86 -10.36
N VAL A 153 -1.23 -20.27 -9.75
CA VAL A 153 -0.02 -21.02 -9.35
C VAL A 153 -0.37 -22.09 -8.32
N PHE A 154 -1.20 -21.76 -7.32
CA PHE A 154 -1.70 -22.77 -6.37
C PHE A 154 -2.52 -23.87 -7.05
N GLU A 155 -3.36 -23.53 -8.02
CA GLU A 155 -4.11 -24.50 -8.84
C GLU A 155 -3.18 -25.45 -9.61
N ASP A 156 -2.12 -24.94 -10.24
CA ASP A 156 -1.14 -25.79 -10.93
C ASP A 156 -0.46 -26.76 -9.97
N ILE A 157 -0.09 -26.30 -8.76
CA ILE A 157 0.52 -27.14 -7.73
C ILE A 157 -0.45 -28.26 -7.31
N LEU A 158 -1.73 -27.93 -7.06
CA LEU A 158 -2.73 -28.95 -6.73
C LEU A 158 -2.94 -29.92 -7.89
N THR A 159 -2.85 -29.43 -9.13
CA THR A 159 -2.94 -30.27 -10.34
C THR A 159 -1.80 -31.29 -10.43
N VAL A 160 -0.58 -30.94 -9.98
CA VAL A 160 0.53 -31.90 -9.84
C VAL A 160 0.11 -33.07 -8.93
N PHE A 161 -0.42 -32.77 -7.74
CA PHE A 161 -0.84 -33.79 -6.79
C PHE A 161 -2.02 -34.62 -7.28
N LEU A 162 -3.00 -34.01 -7.96
CA LEU A 162 -4.12 -34.73 -8.55
C LEU A 162 -3.69 -35.63 -9.70
N SER A 163 -2.76 -35.19 -10.55
CA SER A 163 -2.21 -36.00 -11.64
C SER A 163 -1.53 -37.27 -11.11
N ILE A 164 -0.77 -37.15 -10.01
CA ILE A 164 -0.19 -38.29 -9.31
C ILE A 164 -1.31 -39.24 -8.83
N ARG A 165 -2.34 -38.72 -8.15
CA ARG A 165 -3.47 -39.53 -7.68
C ARG A 165 -4.16 -40.25 -8.84
N ASN A 166 -4.53 -39.54 -9.90
CA ASN A 166 -5.32 -40.07 -11.02
C ASN A 166 -4.56 -41.09 -11.86
N THR A 167 -3.23 -41.00 -11.87
CA THR A 167 -2.38 -41.97 -12.58
C THR A 167 -2.26 -43.28 -11.82
N PHE A 168 -2.15 -43.23 -10.49
CA PHE A 168 -1.77 -44.38 -9.67
C PHE A 168 -2.93 -44.99 -8.88
N ILE A 169 -4.04 -44.28 -8.71
CA ILE A 169 -5.24 -44.76 -8.02
C ILE A 169 -6.40 -44.88 -9.02
N ASP A 170 -7.19 -45.94 -8.90
CA ASP A 170 -8.42 -46.12 -9.66
C ASP A 170 -9.59 -45.31 -9.07
N SER A 171 -10.74 -45.33 -9.75
CA SER A 171 -11.92 -44.61 -9.30
C SER A 171 -12.56 -45.17 -8.03
N GLN A 172 -12.09 -46.32 -7.53
CA GLN A 172 -12.58 -46.96 -6.31
C GLN A 172 -11.63 -46.73 -5.13
N GLY A 173 -10.50 -46.06 -5.36
CA GLY A 173 -9.48 -45.79 -4.35
C GLY A 173 -8.41 -46.86 -4.23
N HIS A 174 -8.36 -47.84 -5.13
CA HIS A 174 -7.35 -48.90 -5.12
C HIS A 174 -6.14 -48.55 -6.00
N PRO A 175 -4.93 -49.01 -5.62
CA PRO A 175 -3.75 -48.84 -6.46
C PRO A 175 -3.95 -49.52 -7.82
N ARG A 176 -3.74 -48.78 -8.92
CA ARG A 176 -3.79 -49.36 -10.27
C ARG A 176 -2.66 -50.37 -10.43
N SER A 177 -2.97 -51.47 -11.12
CA SER A 177 -1.93 -52.44 -11.51
C SER A 177 -0.85 -51.75 -12.33
N SER A 178 0.42 -52.01 -12.03
CA SER A 178 1.56 -51.43 -12.74
C SER A 178 1.58 -51.75 -14.25
N LEU A 179 0.84 -52.77 -14.68
CA LEU A 179 0.68 -53.15 -16.08
C LEU A 179 -0.29 -52.23 -16.85
N CYS A 180 -1.15 -51.49 -16.14
CA CYS A 180 -2.15 -50.59 -16.73
C CYS A 180 -1.72 -49.11 -16.72
N ILE A 181 -0.56 -48.80 -16.13
CA ILE A 181 -0.07 -47.43 -16.01
C ILE A 181 0.86 -47.13 -17.18
N SER A 182 0.43 -46.23 -18.07
CA SER A 182 1.28 -45.73 -19.14
C SER A 182 2.26 -44.70 -18.58
N LEU A 183 3.49 -45.13 -18.32
CA LEU A 183 4.56 -44.26 -17.83
C LEU A 183 4.90 -43.13 -18.79
N LYS A 184 4.75 -43.39 -20.09
CA LYS A 184 4.99 -42.38 -21.12
C LYS A 184 3.91 -41.30 -21.10
N ALA A 185 2.64 -41.68 -20.89
CA ALA A 185 1.55 -40.72 -20.79
C ALA A 185 1.69 -39.87 -19.52
N PHE A 186 1.95 -40.52 -18.36
CA PHE A 186 2.20 -39.81 -17.11
C PHE A 186 3.36 -38.82 -17.25
N ARG A 187 4.47 -39.25 -17.87
CA ARG A 187 5.63 -38.38 -18.11
C ARG A 187 5.25 -37.14 -18.92
N GLN A 188 4.55 -37.34 -20.03
CA GLN A 188 4.13 -36.23 -20.90
C GLN A 188 3.17 -35.27 -20.19
N ASP A 189 2.27 -35.78 -19.34
CA ASP A 189 1.31 -34.93 -18.65
C ASP A 189 1.95 -34.15 -17.51
N MET A 190 2.88 -34.76 -16.76
CA MET A 190 3.65 -34.05 -15.73
C MET A 190 4.55 -32.97 -16.33
N GLU A 191 5.24 -33.24 -17.44
CA GLU A 191 6.04 -32.23 -18.14
C GLU A 191 5.19 -31.01 -18.54
N LYS A 192 3.97 -31.22 -19.07
CA LYS A 192 3.05 -30.11 -19.39
C LYS A 192 2.63 -29.32 -18.14
N ILE A 193 2.30 -30.00 -17.05
CA ILE A 193 1.89 -29.33 -15.80
C ILE A 193 3.03 -28.48 -15.24
N ILE A 194 4.26 -29.02 -15.23
CA ILE A 194 5.45 -28.28 -14.80
C ILE A 194 5.70 -27.06 -15.69
N MET A 195 5.58 -27.20 -17.01
CA MET A 195 5.69 -26.06 -17.94
C MET A 195 4.64 -24.98 -17.68
N HIS A 196 3.38 -25.36 -17.40
CA HIS A 196 2.32 -24.41 -17.08
C HIS A 196 2.59 -23.67 -15.78
N LEU A 197 3.02 -24.39 -14.75
CA LEU A 197 3.41 -23.85 -13.46
C LEU A 197 4.54 -22.82 -13.58
N GLU A 198 5.62 -23.14 -14.30
CA GLU A 198 6.72 -22.19 -14.55
C GLU A 198 6.24 -20.93 -15.28
N LYS A 199 5.34 -21.12 -16.26
CA LYS A 199 4.73 -20.00 -16.99
C LYS A 199 3.88 -19.12 -16.08
N HIS A 200 3.01 -19.70 -15.26
CA HIS A 200 2.13 -18.94 -14.37
C HIS A 200 2.90 -18.26 -13.25
N ARG A 201 3.96 -18.89 -12.74
CA ARG A 201 4.95 -18.23 -11.87
C ARG A 201 5.50 -16.96 -12.53
N LYS A 202 5.94 -17.04 -13.80
CA LYS A 202 6.46 -15.86 -14.51
C LYS A 202 5.40 -14.77 -14.68
N ILE A 203 4.14 -15.16 -14.87
CA ILE A 203 3.01 -14.23 -14.97
C ILE A 203 2.78 -13.49 -13.65
N VAL A 204 2.93 -14.15 -12.50
CA VAL A 204 2.89 -13.49 -11.19
C VAL A 204 3.94 -12.38 -11.12
N GLU A 205 5.19 -12.67 -11.49
CA GLU A 205 6.28 -11.67 -11.49
C GLU A 205 5.94 -10.46 -12.38
N VAL A 206 5.38 -10.69 -13.58
CA VAL A 206 4.99 -9.61 -14.50
C VAL A 206 3.87 -8.74 -13.90
N HIS A 207 2.88 -9.35 -13.25
CA HIS A 207 1.79 -8.61 -12.63
C HIS A 207 2.23 -7.81 -11.41
N VAL A 208 3.13 -8.37 -10.59
CA VAL A 208 3.76 -7.69 -9.46
C VAL A 208 4.54 -6.47 -9.95
N GLU A 209 5.39 -6.66 -10.97
CA GLU A 209 6.19 -5.57 -11.54
C GLU A 209 5.32 -4.48 -12.16
N HIS A 210 4.19 -4.86 -12.79
CA HIS A 210 3.23 -3.89 -13.30
C HIS A 210 2.53 -3.12 -12.18
N ALA A 211 2.11 -3.79 -11.10
CA ALA A 211 1.48 -3.16 -9.94
C ALA A 211 2.43 -2.15 -9.27
N GLU A 212 3.70 -2.50 -9.09
CA GLU A 212 4.72 -1.60 -8.54
C GLU A 212 4.94 -0.38 -9.44
N ARG A 213 4.97 -0.56 -10.78
CA ARG A 213 5.08 0.58 -11.71
C ARG A 213 3.91 1.54 -11.60
N MET A 214 2.70 1.01 -11.41
CA MET A 214 1.49 1.83 -11.22
C MET A 214 1.54 2.61 -9.91
N ALA A 215 1.86 1.95 -8.79
CA ALA A 215 2.00 2.60 -7.49
C ALA A 215 3.09 3.69 -7.50
N ASN A 216 4.25 3.40 -8.08
CA ASN A 216 5.34 4.37 -8.23
C ASN A 216 4.94 5.57 -9.11
N LYS A 217 4.09 5.36 -10.11
CA LYS A 217 3.58 6.44 -10.96
C LYS A 217 2.62 7.34 -10.17
N GLU A 218 1.71 6.75 -9.41
CA GLU A 218 0.77 7.48 -8.55
C GLU A 218 1.51 8.32 -7.51
N GLU A 219 2.50 7.74 -6.79
CA GLU A 219 3.31 8.49 -5.82
C GLU A 219 4.06 9.66 -6.47
N ARG A 220 4.60 9.46 -7.67
CA ARG A 220 5.27 10.54 -8.43
C ARG A 220 4.29 11.65 -8.79
N GLU A 221 3.07 11.31 -9.21
CA GLU A 221 2.04 12.28 -9.54
C GLU A 221 1.59 13.07 -8.31
N GLU A 222 1.38 12.40 -7.17
CA GLU A 222 1.07 13.05 -5.89
C GLU A 222 2.20 13.98 -5.43
N SER A 223 3.46 13.54 -5.53
CA SER A 223 4.64 14.35 -5.23
C SER A 223 4.72 15.60 -6.10
N VAL A 224 4.43 15.48 -7.40
CA VAL A 224 4.40 16.62 -8.32
C VAL A 224 3.25 17.57 -7.97
N GLN A 225 2.07 17.04 -7.67
CA GLN A 225 0.91 17.85 -7.28
C GLN A 225 1.15 18.58 -5.94
N SER A 226 1.74 17.90 -4.96
CA SER A 226 2.11 18.49 -3.66
C SER A 226 3.10 19.64 -3.82
N ARG A 227 4.15 19.44 -4.64
CA ARG A 227 5.12 20.49 -4.98
C ARG A 227 4.46 21.70 -5.65
N ARG A 228 3.60 21.48 -6.64
CA ARG A 228 2.85 22.56 -7.31
C ARG A 228 1.95 23.33 -6.35
N ARG A 229 1.28 22.64 -5.41
CA ARG A 229 0.45 23.29 -4.38
C ARG A 229 1.27 24.14 -3.43
N LEU A 230 2.47 23.68 -3.06
CA LEU A 230 3.39 24.44 -2.21
C LEU A 230 3.91 25.68 -2.94
N GLU A 231 4.36 25.52 -4.19
CA GLU A 231 4.82 26.65 -5.03
C GLU A 231 3.72 27.70 -5.21
N ALA A 232 2.48 27.28 -5.49
CA ALA A 232 1.35 28.19 -5.62
C ALA A 232 1.05 28.96 -4.32
N LYS A 233 1.19 28.31 -3.16
CA LYS A 233 1.05 28.96 -1.85
C LYS A 233 2.16 29.99 -1.62
N ILE A 234 3.42 29.63 -1.89
CA ILE A 234 4.56 30.53 -1.75
C ILE A 234 4.36 31.78 -2.63
N LEU A 235 3.99 31.60 -3.90
CA LEU A 235 3.72 32.71 -4.82
C LEU A 235 2.56 33.61 -4.33
N SER A 236 1.50 33.00 -3.80
CA SER A 236 0.37 33.75 -3.24
C SER A 236 0.78 34.56 -2.00
N ASP A 237 1.59 33.98 -1.13
CA ASP A 237 2.05 34.64 0.10
C ASP A 237 3.06 35.74 -0.20
N GLU A 238 3.96 35.54 -1.16
CA GLU A 238 4.85 36.58 -1.70
C GLU A 238 4.07 37.76 -2.28
N LYS A 239 3.01 37.47 -3.07
CA LYS A 239 2.15 38.52 -3.63
C LYS A 239 1.44 39.30 -2.52
N ARG A 240 0.88 38.63 -1.52
CA ARG A 240 0.24 39.27 -0.35
C ARG A 240 1.23 40.12 0.44
N ALA A 241 2.44 39.61 0.68
CA ALA A 241 3.48 40.36 1.37
C ALA A 241 3.86 41.62 0.58
N SER A 242 4.03 41.50 -0.74
CA SER A 242 4.30 42.65 -1.62
C SER A 242 3.17 43.70 -1.57
N GLU A 243 1.91 43.27 -1.67
CA GLU A 243 0.75 44.15 -1.55
C GLU A 243 0.71 44.86 -0.18
N LEU A 244 0.93 44.14 0.92
CA LEU A 244 1.03 44.70 2.27
C LEU A 244 2.12 45.77 2.37
N THR A 245 3.33 45.50 1.83
CA THR A 245 4.40 46.49 1.82
C THR A 245 4.07 47.72 0.98
N PHE A 246 3.32 47.55 -0.11
CA PHE A 246 2.86 48.66 -0.95
C PHE A 246 1.85 49.54 -0.21
N TYR A 247 0.84 48.96 0.44
CA TYR A 247 -0.14 49.71 1.23
C TYR A 247 0.51 50.44 2.42
N GLN A 248 1.45 49.80 3.12
CA GLN A 248 2.20 50.46 4.21
C GLN A 248 3.01 51.67 3.72
N ARG A 249 3.53 51.63 2.49
CA ARG A 249 4.21 52.79 1.88
C ARG A 249 3.24 53.92 1.58
N ILE A 250 2.06 53.61 1.04
CA ILE A 250 1.02 54.61 0.78
C ILE A 250 0.57 55.27 2.08
N GLU A 251 0.30 54.49 3.13
CA GLU A 251 -0.14 55.02 4.43
C GLU A 251 0.91 55.94 5.04
N LYS A 252 2.19 55.56 5.01
CA LYS A 252 3.30 56.43 5.44
C LYS A 252 3.37 57.73 4.63
N PHE A 253 3.16 57.65 3.32
CA PHE A 253 3.18 58.81 2.44
C PHE A 253 1.97 59.74 2.70
N GLN A 254 0.78 59.19 2.92
CA GLN A 254 -0.40 59.94 3.33
C GLN A 254 -0.18 60.64 4.66
N ALA A 255 0.42 59.96 5.65
CA ALA A 255 0.75 60.57 6.94
C ALA A 255 1.77 61.73 6.83
N LEU A 256 2.65 61.71 5.83
CA LEU A 256 3.57 62.82 5.52
C LEU A 256 2.88 64.00 4.82
N LEU A 257 1.91 63.70 3.95
CA LEU A 257 1.11 64.70 3.24
C LEU A 257 -0.01 65.30 4.09
N ASP A 258 -0.39 64.61 5.17
CA ASP A 258 -1.43 65.05 6.09
C ASP A 258 -1.03 66.42 6.64
N ALA A 259 -1.75 67.45 6.20
CA ALA A 259 -1.47 68.80 6.61
C ALA A 259 -1.52 68.87 8.14
N PRO A 260 -0.56 69.52 8.83
CA PRO A 260 -0.64 69.72 10.26
C PRO A 260 -2.04 70.24 10.58
N LYS A 261 -2.72 69.69 11.59
CA LYS A 261 -4.04 70.17 12.06
C LYS A 261 -3.94 71.61 12.57
N CYS A 262 -3.73 72.54 11.64
CA CYS A 262 -3.48 73.95 11.83
C CYS A 262 -4.76 74.63 12.30
N TRP A 263 -5.91 74.12 11.86
CA TRP A 263 -7.21 74.51 12.39
C TRP A 263 -7.37 74.18 13.87
N GLY A 264 -6.95 72.99 14.32
CA GLY A 264 -7.01 72.62 15.73
C GLY A 264 -6.18 73.57 16.60
N LYS A 265 -4.92 73.81 16.21
CA LYS A 265 -4.05 74.79 16.90
C LYS A 265 -4.63 76.20 16.86
N HIS A 266 -5.25 76.60 15.75
CA HIS A 266 -5.90 77.90 15.61
C HIS A 266 -7.11 78.03 16.54
N ALA A 267 -8.02 77.04 16.54
CA ALA A 267 -9.22 77.02 17.38
C ALA A 267 -8.87 77.06 18.88
N THR A 268 -7.86 76.31 19.31
CA THR A 268 -7.37 76.35 20.70
C THR A 268 -6.78 77.72 21.04
N THR A 269 -6.04 78.34 20.12
CA THR A 269 -5.48 79.69 20.32
C THR A 269 -6.59 80.74 20.45
N VAL A 270 -7.64 80.65 19.63
CA VAL A 270 -8.81 81.56 19.71
C VAL A 270 -9.60 81.38 21.01
N GLN A 271 -9.72 80.15 21.54
CA GLN A 271 -10.36 79.91 22.84
C GLN A 271 -9.57 80.47 24.03
N VAL A 272 -8.23 80.36 24.00
CA VAL A 272 -7.35 80.86 25.07
C VAL A 272 -7.32 82.39 25.09
N TYR A 273 -7.25 83.02 23.91
CA TYR A 273 -7.30 84.48 23.78
C TYR A 273 -8.74 84.91 23.50
N LYS A 274 -9.57 85.00 24.56
CA LYS A 274 -11.01 85.32 24.46
C LYS A 274 -11.34 86.59 23.65
N GLN A 275 -10.40 87.55 23.48
CA GLN A 275 -10.56 88.72 22.62
C GLN A 275 -9.21 89.20 22.04
N PRO A 276 -8.71 88.60 20.94
CA PRO A 276 -7.39 88.91 20.38
C PRO A 276 -7.28 90.34 19.84
N GLN A 277 -8.40 90.99 19.49
CA GLN A 277 -8.42 92.34 18.92
C GLN A 277 -8.37 93.48 19.95
N CYS A 278 -8.58 93.21 21.25
CA CYS A 278 -8.76 94.28 22.24
C CYS A 278 -7.50 95.10 22.49
N TRP A 279 -6.31 94.51 22.33
CA TRP A 279 -5.05 95.26 22.47
C TRP A 279 -4.90 96.29 21.33
N LEU A 280 -5.37 95.98 20.12
CA LEU A 280 -5.31 96.89 18.98
C LEU A 280 -6.36 98.00 19.14
N LEU A 281 -7.59 97.63 19.47
CA LEU A 281 -8.70 98.57 19.69
C LEU A 281 -8.44 99.55 20.85
N ASN A 282 -7.70 99.13 21.87
CA ASN A 282 -7.31 99.98 22.99
C ASN A 282 -6.01 100.77 22.75
N ASN A 283 -5.29 100.54 21.65
CA ASN A 283 -4.06 101.25 21.37
C ASN A 283 -4.33 102.72 20.98
N HIS A 284 -3.68 103.64 21.67
CA HIS A 284 -3.79 105.08 21.42
C HIS A 284 -3.47 105.47 19.95
N GLN A 285 -2.50 104.80 19.30
CA GLN A 285 -2.16 105.06 17.90
C GLN A 285 -3.27 104.61 16.95
N TYR A 286 -3.91 103.47 17.25
CA TYR A 286 -5.05 102.97 16.49
C TYR A 286 -6.27 103.90 16.63
N LYS A 287 -6.58 104.35 17.86
CA LYS A 287 -7.68 105.31 18.09
C LYS A 287 -7.44 106.63 17.38
N LYS A 288 -6.21 107.16 17.46
CA LYS A 288 -5.82 108.39 16.75
C LYS A 288 -5.95 108.24 15.24
N TRP A 289 -5.46 107.12 14.69
CA TRP A 289 -5.61 106.79 13.28
C TRP A 289 -7.08 106.65 12.87
N SER A 290 -7.92 105.93 13.63
CA SER A 290 -9.34 105.73 13.32
C SER A 290 -10.15 107.03 13.30
N THR A 291 -9.72 108.05 14.05
CA THR A 291 -10.36 109.38 14.07
C THR A 291 -9.82 110.34 13.01
N GLN A 292 -8.66 110.04 12.42
CA GLN A 292 -8.03 110.86 11.38
C GLN A 292 -8.29 110.21 10.01
N ASN A 293 -8.61 111.00 8.99
CA ASN A 293 -8.96 110.49 7.67
C ASN A 293 -7.72 110.01 6.87
N CYS A 294 -6.91 109.12 7.45
CA CYS A 294 -5.69 108.57 6.87
C CYS A 294 -5.93 107.13 6.39
N GLY A 295 -5.82 106.87 5.08
CA GLY A 295 -6.17 105.58 4.45
C GLY A 295 -5.22 104.40 4.67
N LEU A 296 -4.15 104.54 5.48
CA LEU A 296 -3.16 103.47 5.67
C LEU A 296 -2.80 103.27 7.15
N LEU A 297 -2.99 102.04 7.63
CA LEU A 297 -2.53 101.58 8.95
C LEU A 297 -1.47 100.48 8.76
N TRP A 298 -0.24 100.74 9.18
CA TRP A 298 0.83 99.76 9.15
C TRP A 298 0.87 98.97 10.47
N CYS A 299 0.47 97.69 10.44
CA CYS A 299 0.56 96.81 11.61
C CYS A 299 1.71 95.80 11.45
N HIS A 300 2.75 95.92 12.27
CA HIS A 300 3.81 94.92 12.37
C HIS A 300 3.74 94.18 13.72
N SER A 301 3.99 92.88 13.71
CA SER A 301 4.07 92.06 14.92
C SER A 301 4.90 90.80 14.67
N LYS A 302 5.26 90.06 15.73
CA LYS A 302 5.98 88.79 15.60
C LYS A 302 5.14 87.75 14.81
N PRO A 303 5.76 86.74 14.18
CA PRO A 303 5.04 85.64 13.53
C PRO A 303 4.05 85.00 14.52
N GLY A 304 2.83 84.67 14.06
CA GLY A 304 1.78 84.08 14.90
C GLY A 304 0.93 85.05 15.75
N ALA A 305 1.24 86.35 15.77
CA ALA A 305 0.46 87.35 16.52
C ALA A 305 -0.89 87.76 15.87
N GLY A 306 -1.45 86.93 14.98
CA GLY A 306 -2.82 87.11 14.46
C GLY A 306 -3.03 88.13 13.34
N LYS A 307 -1.98 88.63 12.68
CA LYS A 307 -2.10 89.64 11.58
C LYS A 307 -3.06 89.23 10.46
N THR A 308 -3.06 87.94 10.07
CA THR A 308 -3.92 87.43 9.00
C THR A 308 -5.40 87.40 9.39
N VAL A 309 -5.71 87.34 10.68
CA VAL A 309 -7.09 87.32 11.22
C VAL A 309 -7.64 88.73 11.39
N LEU A 310 -6.77 89.75 11.44
CA LEU A 310 -7.16 91.17 11.52
C LEU A 310 -7.59 91.77 10.16
N ARG A 311 -7.44 91.01 9.07
CA ARG A 311 -7.84 91.41 7.72
C ARG A 311 -9.22 90.87 7.40
#